data_AF-A0A959X5N1-F1
#
_entry.id   AF-A0A959X5N1-F1
#
_cell.length_a   1.000
_cell.length_b   1.000
_cell.length_c   1.000
_cell.angle_alpha   90.00
_cell.angle_beta   90.00
_cell.angle_gamma   90.00
#
_symmetry.space_group_name_H-M   'P 1'
#
loop_
_entity.id
_entity.type
_entity.pdbx_description
1 polymer ?
#
loop_
_entity_poly.entity_id
_entity_poly.type
_entity_poly.pdbx_seq_one_letter_code
_entity_poly.pdbx_strand_id
1 'polypeptide(L)' 'MVVVYESLWGNTAAVADAIAEGLGPEAKVLSTAQATAEELAGADLVVAGGPVFGF' A
#
# COMPACT_ATOMS: atom_id res chain seq x y z
N MET A 1 -3.84 -10.14 -0.72
CA MET A 1 -4.26 -8.78 -0.29
C MET A 1 -3.14 -7.82 -0.64
N VAL A 2 -3.45 -6.62 -1.12
CA VAL A 2 -2.41 -5.64 -1.50
C VAL A 2 -2.67 -4.32 -0.79
N VAL A 3 -1.62 -3.76 -0.17
CA VAL A 3 -1.62 -2.42 0.40
C VAL A 3 -0.78 -1.53 -0.52
N VAL A 4 -1.42 -0.57 -1.17
CA VAL A 4 -0.77 0.39 -2.06
C VAL A 4 -0.64 1.73 -1.33
N TYR A 5 0.56 2.30 -1.33
CA TYR A 5 0.80 3.58 -0.68
C TYR A 5 1.50 4.60 -1.57
N GLU A 6 1.20 5.87 -1.36
CA GLU A 6 2.07 6.98 -1.74
C GLU A 6 2.67 7.60 -0.48
N SER A 7 3.94 7.99 -0.52
CA SER A 7 4.61 8.60 0.64
C SER A 7 5.81 9.43 0.21
N LEU A 8 5.91 10.66 0.71
CA LEU A 8 7.09 11.52 0.51
C LEU A 8 8.06 11.48 1.68
N TRP A 9 7.54 11.38 2.91
CA TRP A 9 8.33 11.45 4.14
C TRP A 9 8.35 10.13 4.92
N GLY A 10 7.82 9.06 4.34
CA GLY A 10 7.79 7.74 4.98
C GLY A 10 6.59 7.49 5.89
N ASN A 11 5.87 8.51 6.35
CA ASN A 11 4.72 8.33 7.27
C ASN A 11 3.68 7.33 6.73
N THR A 12 3.20 7.53 5.50
CA THR A 12 2.21 6.64 4.90
C THR A 12 2.77 5.25 4.60
N ALA A 13 4.08 5.15 4.30
CA ALA A 13 4.76 3.87 4.10
C ALA A 13 4.79 3.05 5.40
N ALA A 14 5.14 3.69 6.52
CA ALA A 14 5.13 3.04 7.84
C ALA A 14 3.73 2.56 8.25
N VAL A 15 2.69 3.34 7.94
CA VAL A 15 1.29 2.92 8.15
C VAL A 15 0.93 1.74 7.24
N ALA A 16 1.36 1.73 5.98
CA ALA A 16 1.12 0.63 5.05
C ALA A 16 1.76 -0.68 5.52
N ASP A 17 2.99 -0.62 6.04
CA ASP A 17 3.68 -1.76 6.64
C ASP A 17 2.92 -2.31 7.84
N ALA A 18 2.45 -1.44 8.74
CA ALA A 18 1.67 -1.85 9.92
C ALA A 18 0.32 -2.47 9.54
N ILE A 19 -0.34 -1.97 8.49
CA ILE A 19 -1.58 -2.57 7.96
C ILE A 19 -1.28 -3.98 7.42
N ALA A 20 -0.24 -4.15 6.63
CA ALA A 20 0.11 -5.45 6.08
C ALA A 20 0.50 -6.46 7.18
N GLU A 21 1.21 -6.03 8.22
CA GLU A 21 1.50 -6.85 9.39
C GLU A 21 0.21 -7.38 10.04
N GLY A 22 -0.81 -6.53 10.20
CA GLY A 22 -2.11 -6.92 10.73
C GLY A 22 -2.95 -7.80 9.80
N LEU A 23 -2.77 -7.69 8.48
CA LEU A 23 -3.44 -8.54 7.49
C LEU A 23 -2.79 -9.92 7.36
N GLY A 24 -1.54 -10.07 7.78
CA GLY A 24 -0.80 -11.32 7.79
C GLY A 24 0.20 -11.47 6.63
N PRO A 25 0.94 -12.59 6.58
CA PRO A 25 2.15 -12.74 5.75
C PRO A 25 1.89 -12.73 4.23
N GLU A 26 0.65 -12.97 3.80
CA GLU A 26 0.26 -12.94 2.39
C GLU A 26 -0.06 -11.52 1.87
N ALA A 27 -0.03 -10.52 2.74
CA ALA A 27 -0.25 -9.13 2.35
C ALA A 27 1.01 -8.54 1.69
N LYS A 28 0.87 -8.05 0.46
CA LYS A 28 1.94 -7.34 -0.25
C LYS A 28 1.81 -5.84 -0.02
N VAL A 29 2.93 -5.17 0.26
CA VAL A 29 3.02 -3.71 0.34
C VAL A 29 3.71 -3.17 -0.91
N LEU A 30 3.06 -2.25 -1.63
CA LEU A 30 3.57 -1.65 -2.85
C LEU A 30 3.48 -0.13 -2.77
N SER A 31 4.51 0.58 -3.21
CA SER A 31 4.35 2.00 -3.54
C SER A 31 3.49 2.15 -4.80
N THR A 32 2.92 3.32 -5.04
CA THR A 32 2.19 3.63 -6.29
C THR A 32 3.03 3.41 -7.54
N ALA A 33 4.37 3.56 -7.46
CA ALA A 33 5.29 3.26 -8.55
C ALA A 33 5.46 1.75 -8.84
N GLN A 34 5.16 0.89 -7.86
CA GLN A 34 5.27 -0.57 -7.96
C GLN A 34 3.94 -1.26 -8.25
N ALA A 35 2.82 -0.57 -8.01
CA ALA A 35 1.48 -1.12 -8.17
C ALA A 35 1.05 -1.19 -9.65
N THR A 36 1.63 -2.13 -10.41
CA THR A 36 1.24 -2.38 -11.80
C THR A 36 -0.07 -3.17 -11.90
N ALA A 37 -0.66 -3.21 -13.10
CA ALA A 37 -1.88 -3.99 -13.33
C ALA A 37 -1.66 -5.49 -13.04
N GLU A 38 -0.48 -6.00 -13.35
CA GLU A 38 -0.07 -7.38 -13.09
C GLU A 38 0.07 -7.65 -11.59
N GLU A 39 0.64 -6.73 -10.80
CA GLU A 39 0.76 -6.90 -9.35
C GLU A 39 -0.59 -6.82 -8.63
N LEU A 40 -1.57 -6.11 -9.21
CA LEU A 40 -2.93 -6.02 -8.70
C LEU A 40 -3.85 -7.13 -9.23
N ALA A 41 -3.41 -7.86 -10.25
CA ALA A 41 -4.19 -8.93 -10.85
C ALA A 41 -4.40 -10.07 -9.83
N GLY A 42 -5.66 -10.40 -9.54
CA GLY A 42 -6.00 -11.43 -8.57
C GLY A 42 -5.98 -10.99 -7.11
N ALA A 43 -5.84 -9.69 -6.82
CA ALA A 43 -6.04 -9.18 -5.47
C ALA A 43 -7.53 -9.21 -5.09
N ASP A 44 -7.90 -10.04 -4.11
CA ASP A 44 -9.27 -10.07 -3.56
C ASP A 44 -9.61 -8.85 -2.68
N LEU A 45 -8.57 -8.10 -2.26
CA LEU A 45 -8.66 -6.87 -1.47
C LEU A 45 -7.49 -5.94 -1.78
N VAL A 46 -7.80 -4.66 -1.98
CA VAL A 46 -6.84 -3.56 -2.12
C VAL A 46 -7.10 -2.52 -1.04
N VAL A 47 -6.06 -2.19 -0.27
CA VAL A 47 -6.05 -1.05 0.65
C VAL A 47 -5.20 0.04 0.01
N ALA A 48 -5.75 1.25 -0.17
CA ALA A 48 -5.04 2.36 -0.79
C ALA A 48 -4.86 3.51 0.21
N GLY A 49 -3.63 4.01 0.36
CA GLY A 49 -3.30 5.10 1.26
C GLY A 49 -2.40 6.15 0.60
N GLY A 50 -2.69 7.42 0.83
CA GLY A 50 -1.86 8.53 0.36
C GLY A 50 -1.88 9.69 1.36
N PRO A 51 -0.80 10.47 1.46
CA PRO A 51 -0.83 11.68 2.28
C PRO A 51 -1.82 12.67 1.69
N VAL A 52 -2.43 13.49 2.55
CA VAL A 52 -3.14 14.68 2.08
C VAL A 52 -2.09 15.76 1.79
N PHE A 53 -2.10 16.28 0.58
CA PHE A 53 -1.34 17.48 0.24
C PHE A 53 -2.19 18.71 0.54
N GLY A 54 -1.79 19.45 1.57
CA GLY A 54 -2.24 20.83 1.76
C GLY A 54 -1.41 21.76 0.87
N PHE A 55 -2.09 22.67 0.18
CA PHE A 55 -1.48 23.82 -0.47
C PHE A 55 -1.22 24.93 0.55
#